data_AF-A0A1F7I9M2-F1
#
_entry.id   AF-A0A1F7I9M2-F1
#
_cell.length_a   1.000
_cell.length_b   1.000
_cell.length_c   1.000
_cell.angle_alpha   90.00
_cell.angle_beta   90.00
_cell.angle_gamma   90.00
#
_symmetry.space_group_name_H-M   'P 1'
#
loop_
_entity.id
_entity.type
_entity.pdbx_description
1 polymer ?
#
loop_
_entity_poly.entity_id
_entity_poly.type
_entity_poly.pdbx_seq_one_letter_code
_entity_poly.pdbx_strand_id
1 'polypeptide(L)'
;MNDLKIKGWTTIGSRKKGYGKIFFAEMKKFYPYKSLANIFIPTLIIHGTNDDKVSYNDTKEYVRSLKKGRLITIKDGEHGFQDRESDRRIVKEETLNFFLKYLK
;
A
#
# COMPACT_ATOMS: atom_id res chain seq x y z
N MET A 1 3.27 8.77 22.01
CA MET A 1 4.01 9.79 21.22
C MET A 1 3.86 11.16 21.86
N ASN A 2 4.81 11.57 22.69
CA ASN A 2 4.79 12.90 23.33
C ASN A 2 5.01 14.03 22.32
N ASP A 3 5.78 13.79 21.25
CA ASP A 3 6.03 14.79 20.21
C ASP A 3 4.75 15.27 19.52
N LEU A 4 3.80 14.37 19.23
CA LEU A 4 2.52 14.75 18.61
C LEU A 4 1.69 15.68 19.50
N LYS A 5 1.80 15.56 20.83
CA LYS A 5 1.09 16.42 21.79
C LYS A 5 1.76 17.78 21.95
N ILE A 6 3.10 17.80 22.04
CA ILE A 6 3.88 19.00 22.36
C ILE A 6 4.16 19.82 21.09
N LYS A 7 4.59 19.16 20.02
CA LYS A 7 5.06 19.81 18.78
C LYS A 7 4.01 19.78 17.66
N GLY A 8 3.02 18.90 17.76
CA GLY A 8 2.03 18.69 16.70
C GLY A 8 2.52 17.84 15.52
N TRP A 9 3.73 17.29 15.59
CA TRP A 9 4.33 16.41 14.59
C TRP A 9 5.36 15.47 15.24
N THR A 10 5.73 14.40 14.54
CA THR A 10 6.73 13.41 14.96
C THR A 10 7.51 12.92 13.75
N THR A 11 8.57 12.14 13.95
CA THR A 11 9.34 11.51 12.87
C THR A 11 9.23 10.00 12.95
N ILE A 12 9.14 9.34 11.78
CA ILE A 12 9.03 7.88 11.69
C ILE A 12 10.08 7.34 10.72
N GLY A 13 10.60 6.15 11.04
CA GLY A 13 11.54 5.39 10.22
C GLY A 13 12.98 5.90 10.31
N SER A 14 13.90 5.15 9.70
CA SER A 14 15.34 5.44 9.70
C SER A 14 15.68 6.81 9.08
N ARG A 15 14.89 7.25 8.09
CA ARG A 15 15.03 8.56 7.43
C ARG A 15 14.40 9.73 8.20
N LYS A 16 13.84 9.49 9.39
CA LYS A 16 13.19 10.51 10.24
C LYS A 16 12.15 11.36 9.49
N LYS A 17 11.34 10.73 8.64
CA LYS A 17 10.33 11.45 7.86
C LYS A 17 9.27 12.04 8.80
N GLY A 18 8.97 13.33 8.64
CA GLY A 18 8.03 14.06 9.47
C GLY A 18 6.57 13.75 9.16
N TYR A 19 5.75 13.55 10.18
CA TYR A 19 4.31 13.36 10.08
C TYR A 19 3.60 14.23 11.12
N GLY A 20 2.60 14.99 10.68
CA GLY A 20 1.79 15.86 11.55
C GLY A 20 0.68 15.12 12.28
N LYS A 21 0.17 15.72 13.37
CA LYS A 21 -0.94 15.18 14.17
C LYS A 21 -2.22 14.90 13.37
N ILE A 22 -2.47 15.68 12.32
CA ILE A 22 -3.67 15.52 11.47
C ILE A 22 -3.66 14.17 10.76
N PHE A 23 -2.53 13.74 10.21
CA PHE A 23 -2.38 12.43 9.57
C PHE A 23 -2.85 11.29 10.50
N PHE A 24 -2.40 11.28 11.75
CA PHE A 24 -2.80 10.23 12.71
C PHE A 24 -4.27 10.33 13.12
N ALA A 25 -4.80 11.55 13.24
CA ALA A 25 -6.22 11.76 13.53
C ALA A 25 -7.10 11.24 12.38
N GLU A 26 -6.70 11.49 11.15
CA GLU A 26 -7.38 11.01 9.94
C GLU A 26 -7.29 9.49 9.81
N MET A 27 -6.12 8.90 10.03
CA MET A 27 -5.96 7.44 10.03
C MET A 27 -6.88 6.75 11.05
N LYS A 28 -7.03 7.35 12.24
CA LYS A 28 -7.96 6.87 13.28
C LYS A 28 -9.43 7.13 12.95
N LYS A 29 -9.74 8.18 12.19
CA LYS A 29 -11.11 8.54 11.85
C LYS A 29 -11.63 7.71 10.68
N PHE A 30 -10.84 7.61 9.61
CA PHE A 30 -11.28 7.06 8.34
C PHE A 30 -11.07 5.55 8.23
N TYR A 31 -10.13 4.97 8.99
CA TYR A 31 -9.76 3.56 8.88
C TYR A 31 -9.69 3.10 7.42
N PRO A 32 -8.74 3.59 6.61
CA PRO A 32 -8.80 3.47 5.15
C PRO A 32 -9.05 2.06 4.61
N TYR A 33 -8.57 1.03 5.32
CA TYR A 33 -8.82 -0.37 4.97
C TYR A 33 -10.32 -0.74 4.96
N LYS A 34 -11.15 -0.13 5.80
CA LYS A 34 -12.61 -0.33 5.79
C LYS A 34 -13.26 0.28 4.54
N SER A 35 -12.69 1.34 4.01
CA SER A 35 -13.19 2.01 2.81
C SER A 35 -13.01 1.18 1.54
N LEU A 36 -12.13 0.15 1.55
CA LEU A 36 -11.94 -0.75 0.42
C LEU A 36 -13.24 -1.45 -0.01
N ALA A 37 -14.12 -1.78 0.95
CA ALA A 37 -15.43 -2.38 0.68
C ALA A 37 -16.37 -1.48 -0.14
N ASN A 38 -16.09 -0.17 -0.16
CA ASN A 38 -16.87 0.84 -0.88
C ASN A 38 -16.27 1.17 -2.25
N ILE A 39 -15.21 0.48 -2.68
CA ILE A 39 -14.62 0.63 -4.01
C ILE A 39 -15.25 -0.37 -4.97
N PHE A 40 -15.96 0.15 -5.99
CA PHE A 40 -16.69 -0.66 -6.98
C PHE A 40 -16.03 -0.68 -8.37
N ILE A 41 -14.97 0.11 -8.54
CA ILE A 41 -14.17 0.14 -9.77
C ILE A 41 -13.10 -0.97 -9.73
N PRO A 42 -12.63 -1.46 -10.89
CA PRO A 42 -11.50 -2.37 -10.95
C PRO A 42 -10.33 -1.83 -10.14
N THR A 43 -9.72 -2.68 -9.31
CA THR A 43 -8.58 -2.30 -8.47
C THR A 43 -7.52 -3.39 -8.52
N LEU A 44 -6.29 -2.99 -8.80
CA LEU A 44 -5.13 -3.88 -8.78
C LEU A 44 -4.27 -3.56 -7.55
N ILE A 45 -3.96 -4.59 -6.76
CA ILE A 45 -2.91 -4.55 -5.75
C ILE A 45 -1.75 -5.41 -6.24
N ILE A 46 -0.52 -4.91 -6.15
CA ILE A 46 0.71 -5.67 -6.43
C ILE A 46 1.56 -5.65 -5.17
N HIS A 47 1.99 -6.81 -4.68
CA HIS A 47 2.72 -6.88 -3.40
C HIS A 47 3.74 -8.01 -3.38
N GLY A 48 4.89 -7.75 -2.74
CA GLY A 48 5.95 -8.72 -2.51
C GLY A 48 5.69 -9.60 -1.30
N THR A 49 6.13 -10.87 -1.31
CA THR A 49 5.96 -11.76 -0.14
C THR A 49 7.01 -11.54 0.95
N ASN A 50 8.08 -10.81 0.67
CA ASN A 50 9.18 -10.53 1.60
C ASN A 50 9.31 -9.01 1.92
N ASP A 51 8.20 -8.27 1.83
CA ASP A 51 8.16 -6.87 2.27
C ASP A 51 8.25 -6.83 3.81
N ASP A 52 9.31 -6.21 4.32
CA ASP A 52 9.60 -6.09 5.75
C ASP A 52 9.02 -4.81 6.38
N LYS A 53 8.37 -3.95 5.59
CA LYS A 53 7.73 -2.70 6.04
C LYS A 53 6.20 -2.83 6.10
N VAL A 54 5.61 -3.61 5.19
CA VAL A 54 4.17 -3.81 5.07
C VAL A 54 3.87 -5.30 4.94
N SER A 55 2.99 -5.81 5.80
CA SER A 55 2.63 -7.22 5.85
C SER A 55 1.90 -7.68 4.58
N TYR A 56 2.44 -8.73 3.94
CA TYR A 56 1.75 -9.40 2.83
C TYR A 56 0.41 -10.03 3.26
N ASN A 57 0.27 -10.46 4.51
CA ASN A 57 -0.98 -11.03 5.02
C ASN A 57 -2.09 -9.98 5.05
N ASP A 58 -1.78 -8.76 5.47
CA ASP A 58 -2.73 -7.64 5.49
C ASP A 58 -3.22 -7.37 4.06
N THR A 59 -2.32 -7.40 3.09
CA THR A 59 -2.67 -7.25 1.67
C THR A 59 -3.65 -8.32 1.16
N LYS A 60 -3.51 -9.58 1.61
CA LYS A 60 -4.49 -10.63 1.28
C LYS A 60 -5.87 -10.33 1.86
N GLU A 61 -5.95 -9.68 3.01
CA GLU A 61 -7.23 -9.26 3.61
C GLU A 61 -7.81 -8.04 2.88
N TYR A 62 -6.96 -7.10 2.49
CA TYR A 62 -7.33 -5.90 1.75
C TYR A 62 -7.93 -6.25 0.38
N VAL A 63 -7.31 -7.17 -0.37
CA VAL A 63 -7.87 -7.59 -1.67
C VAL A 63 -9.22 -8.28 -1.53
N ARG A 64 -9.43 -9.07 -0.47
CA ARG A 64 -10.72 -9.71 -0.18
C ARG A 64 -11.83 -8.70 0.13
N SER A 65 -11.45 -7.53 0.64
CA SER A 65 -12.40 -6.45 0.93
C SER A 65 -12.83 -5.70 -0.33
N LEU A 66 -12.11 -5.81 -1.44
CA LEU A 66 -12.43 -5.15 -2.71
C LEU A 66 -13.44 -5.98 -3.52
N LYS A 67 -14.51 -5.35 -4.01
CA LYS A 67 -15.54 -6.02 -4.83
C LYS A 67 -15.02 -6.46 -6.21
N LYS A 68 -14.07 -5.70 -6.77
CA LYS A 68 -13.40 -5.96 -8.06
C LYS A 68 -11.88 -5.90 -7.91
N GLY A 69 -11.38 -6.47 -6.82
CA GLY A 69 -9.96 -6.51 -6.49
C GLY A 69 -9.23 -7.65 -7.19
N ARG A 70 -8.02 -7.39 -7.68
CA ARG A 70 -7.05 -8.41 -8.09
C ARG A 70 -5.76 -8.18 -7.32
N LEU A 71 -5.14 -9.27 -6.84
CA LEU A 71 -3.81 -9.25 -6.23
C LEU A 71 -2.83 -9.94 -7.17
N ILE A 72 -1.72 -9.27 -7.47
CA ILE A 72 -0.52 -9.88 -8.06
C ILE A 72 0.53 -10.01 -6.97
N THR A 73 1.01 -11.24 -6.79
CA THR A 73 2.01 -11.56 -5.79
C THR A 73 3.37 -11.70 -6.44
N ILE A 74 4.34 -10.91 -5.98
CA ILE A 74 5.73 -11.03 -6.37
C ILE A 74 6.44 -11.91 -5.34
N LYS A 75 6.67 -13.18 -5.69
CA LYS A 75 7.34 -14.14 -4.80
C LYS A 75 8.73 -13.64 -4.46
N ASP A 76 9.05 -13.60 -3.16
CA ASP A 76 10.29 -13.06 -2.57
C ASP A 76 10.52 -11.57 -2.84
N GLY A 77 9.52 -10.86 -3.39
CA GLY A 77 9.61 -9.42 -3.64
C GLY A 77 9.66 -8.64 -2.33
N GLU A 78 10.54 -7.65 -2.27
CA GLU A 78 10.75 -6.77 -1.13
C GLU A 78 9.96 -5.45 -1.25
N HIS A 79 10.15 -4.57 -0.26
CA HIS A 79 9.50 -3.27 -0.21
C HIS A 79 9.93 -2.30 -1.32
N GLY A 80 9.12 -2.22 -2.37
CA GLY A 80 9.32 -1.27 -3.48
C GLY A 80 10.05 -1.87 -4.68
N PHE A 81 10.35 -3.17 -4.64
CA PHE A 81 10.86 -3.98 -5.74
C PHE A 81 12.21 -3.50 -6.32
N GLN A 82 13.07 -2.86 -5.55
CA GLN A 82 14.36 -2.30 -5.97
C GLN A 82 15.50 -3.32 -6.06
N ASP A 83 15.39 -4.45 -5.36
CA ASP A 83 16.50 -5.42 -5.33
C ASP A 83 16.64 -6.21 -6.64
N ARG A 84 15.52 -6.63 -7.23
CA ARG A 84 15.51 -7.48 -8.43
C ARG A 84 14.87 -6.77 -9.61
N GLU A 85 15.60 -6.69 -10.71
CA GLU A 85 15.11 -6.06 -11.94
C GLU A 85 13.88 -6.77 -12.52
N SER A 86 13.82 -8.10 -12.40
CA SER A 86 12.66 -8.90 -12.79
C SER A 86 11.38 -8.44 -12.10
N ASP A 87 11.46 -8.13 -10.82
CA ASP A 87 10.30 -7.73 -10.02
C ASP A 87 9.79 -6.37 -10.48
N ARG A 88 10.70 -5.41 -10.71
CA ARG A 88 10.34 -4.10 -11.29
C ARG A 88 9.67 -4.24 -12.64
N ARG A 89 10.19 -5.13 -13.48
CA ARG A 89 9.66 -5.35 -14.81
C ARG A 89 8.24 -5.90 -14.74
N ILE A 90 8.00 -6.94 -13.94
CA ILE A 90 6.67 -7.52 -13.74
C ILE A 90 5.69 -6.47 -13.19
N VAL A 91 6.09 -5.70 -12.18
CA VAL A 91 5.25 -4.65 -11.57
C VAL A 91 4.85 -3.60 -12.61
N LYS A 92 5.80 -3.15 -13.45
CA LYS A 92 5.54 -2.19 -14.52
C LYS A 92 4.61 -2.77 -15.59
N GLU A 93 4.89 -3.97 -16.06
CA GLU A 93 4.09 -4.66 -17.08
C GLU A 93 2.64 -4.86 -16.60
N GLU A 94 2.44 -5.38 -15.39
CA GLU A 94 1.11 -5.59 -14.80
C GLU A 94 0.33 -4.29 -14.57
N THR A 95 1.04 -3.22 -14.15
CA THR A 95 0.45 -1.90 -13.99
C THR A 95 -0.02 -1.34 -15.34
N LEU A 96 0.83 -1.41 -16.37
CA LEU A 96 0.49 -0.93 -17.71
C LEU A 96 -0.68 -1.72 -18.30
N ASN A 97 -0.62 -3.06 -18.23
CA ASN A 97 -1.67 -3.94 -18.73
C ASN A 97 -3.02 -3.67 -18.04
N PHE A 98 -3.01 -3.37 -16.74
CA PHE A 98 -4.22 -3.01 -16.00
C PHE A 98 -4.83 -1.71 -16.55
N PHE A 99 -4.04 -0.66 -16.74
CA PHE A 99 -4.56 0.59 -17.28
C PHE A 99 -5.04 0.45 -18.72
N LEU A 100 -4.27 -0.20 -19.60
CA LEU A 100 -4.68 -0.44 -21.00
C LEU A 100 -5.99 -1.23 -21.11
N LYS A 101 -6.29 -2.08 -20.13
CA LYS A 101 -7.55 -2.83 -20.08
C LYS A 101 -8.76 -1.97 -19.75
N TYR A 102 -8.61 -0.95 -18.90
CA TYR A 102 -9.73 -0.22 -18.29
C TYR A 102 -9.84 1.27 -18.67
N LEU A 103 -8.78 1.88 -19.20
CA LEU A 103 -8.72 3.32 -19.56
C LEU A 103 -8.59 3.54 -21.07
N LYS A 104 -9.32 2.77 -21.89
CA LYS A 104 -9.39 3.02 -23.33
C LYS A 104 -10.10 4.32 -23.65
#